data_AF-A0A1M4PQC5-F1
#
_entry.id   AF-A0A1M4PQC5-F1
#
_cell.length_a   1.000
_cell.length_b   1.000
_cell.length_c   1.000
_cell.angle_alpha   90.00
_cell.angle_beta   90.00
_cell.angle_gamma   90.00
#
_symmetry.space_group_name_H-M   'P 1'
#
loop_
_entity.id
_entity.type
_entity.pdbx_description
1 polymer ?
#
loop_
_entity_poly.entity_id
_entity_poly.type
_entity_poly.pdbx_seq_one_letter_code
_entity_poly.pdbx_strand_id
1 'polypeptide(L)'
;MNVINWNDFSSLEELNKSLSMYVEENYNSKVHSSINEKPIDKFIRYINLIKFIPMKQEIDYIFLYRVTRRVKEDSSISIQNILFEVPQKYVGNTINIRYDSICMGKAYIFSDDNLLLDTIYSVKKIDNSKIRREHNFKNVDFSSFNPNDKENERSMN
;
A
#
# COMPACT_ATOMS: atom_id res chain seq x y z
N MET A 1 -21.69 -43.60 4.94
CA MET A 1 -20.98 -42.39 4.45
C MET A 1 -21.83 -41.78 3.36
N ASN A 2 -22.20 -40.50 3.45
CA ASN A 2 -22.77 -39.81 2.28
C ASN A 2 -21.61 -39.53 1.33
N VAL A 3 -21.40 -40.45 0.39
CA VAL A 3 -20.43 -40.28 -0.68
C VAL A 3 -21.07 -39.36 -1.70
N ILE A 4 -20.55 -38.15 -1.82
CA ILE A 4 -20.97 -37.19 -2.83
C ILE A 4 -20.45 -37.71 -4.19
N ASN A 5 -21.35 -37.86 -5.17
CA ASN A 5 -20.97 -38.20 -6.53
C ASN A 5 -20.51 -36.95 -7.27
N TRP A 6 -19.24 -36.94 -7.70
CA TRP A 6 -18.64 -35.80 -8.38
C TRP A 6 -19.21 -35.54 -9.79
N ASN A 7 -19.77 -36.58 -10.42
CA ASN A 7 -20.41 -36.46 -11.73
C ASN A 7 -21.79 -35.78 -11.69
N ASP A 8 -22.37 -35.58 -10.50
CA ASP A 8 -23.68 -34.93 -10.36
C ASP A 8 -23.56 -33.40 -10.47
N PHE A 9 -22.34 -32.84 -10.42
CA PHE A 9 -22.12 -31.41 -10.52
C PHE A 9 -21.67 -31.03 -11.92
N SER A 10 -22.48 -30.19 -12.58
CA SER A 10 -22.21 -29.70 -13.93
C SER A 10 -21.40 -28.41 -13.93
N SER A 11 -21.24 -27.75 -12.77
CA SER A 11 -20.49 -26.50 -12.63
C SER A 11 -19.96 -26.27 -11.20
N LEU A 12 -18.96 -25.38 -11.08
CA LEU A 12 -18.46 -24.93 -9.78
C LEU A 12 -19.53 -24.25 -8.93
N GLU A 13 -20.47 -23.56 -9.57
CA GLU A 13 -21.55 -22.87 -8.86
C GLU A 13 -22.52 -23.85 -8.20
N GLU A 14 -22.83 -24.96 -8.86
CA GLU A 14 -23.68 -26.02 -8.33
C GLU A 14 -23.03 -26.72 -7.12
N LEU A 15 -21.72 -26.96 -7.19
CA LEU A 15 -20.94 -27.47 -6.07
C LEU A 15 -20.98 -26.51 -4.88
N ASN A 16 -20.77 -25.21 -5.11
CA ASN A 16 -20.83 -24.19 -4.06
C ASN A 16 -22.21 -24.13 -3.40
N LYS A 17 -23.30 -24.24 -4.17
CA LYS A 17 -24.67 -24.29 -3.64
C LYS A 17 -24.88 -25.50 -2.74
N SER A 18 -24.47 -26.69 -3.19
CA SER A 18 -24.56 -27.92 -2.40
C SER A 18 -23.74 -27.83 -1.11
N LEU A 19 -22.53 -27.28 -1.18
CA LEU A 19 -21.67 -27.05 -0.02
C LEU A 19 -22.34 -26.09 0.99
N SER A 20 -22.84 -24.94 0.52
CA SER A 20 -23.51 -23.98 1.40
C SER A 20 -24.71 -24.60 2.11
N MET A 21 -25.55 -25.35 1.38
CA MET A 21 -26.71 -26.04 1.95
C MET A 21 -26.29 -27.08 3.00
N TYR A 22 -25.25 -27.87 2.74
CA TYR A 22 -24.71 -28.82 3.71
C TYR A 22 -24.18 -28.13 4.97
N VAL A 23 -23.45 -27.02 4.83
CA VAL A 23 -22.86 -26.29 5.95
C VAL A 23 -23.95 -25.69 6.83
N GLU A 24 -24.94 -25.03 6.23
CA GLU A 24 -26.02 -24.34 6.96
C GLU A 24 -27.01 -25.32 7.60
N GLU A 25 -27.56 -26.26 6.81
CA GLU A 25 -28.66 -27.11 7.28
C GLU A 25 -28.19 -28.34 8.06
N ASN A 26 -27.02 -28.89 7.70
CA ASN A 26 -26.55 -30.15 8.27
C ASN A 26 -25.43 -29.94 9.28
N TYR A 27 -24.33 -29.29 8.90
CA TYR A 27 -23.16 -29.23 9.76
C TYR A 27 -23.39 -28.28 10.94
N ASN A 28 -23.74 -27.03 10.70
CA ASN A 28 -23.88 -26.03 11.77
C ASN A 28 -25.09 -26.28 12.69
N SER A 29 -26.10 -27.00 12.19
CA SER A 29 -27.37 -27.24 12.89
C SER A 29 -27.46 -28.58 13.64
N LYS A 30 -26.52 -29.51 13.42
CA LYS A 30 -26.47 -30.80 14.14
C LYS A 30 -25.61 -30.71 15.39
N VAL A 31 -25.91 -31.57 16.37
CA VAL A 31 -25.07 -31.76 17.56
C VAL A 31 -23.84 -32.57 17.16
N HIS A 32 -22.65 -32.04 17.47
CA HIS A 32 -21.39 -32.70 17.15
C HIS A 32 -20.87 -33.40 18.39
N SER A 33 -20.51 -34.68 18.26
CA SER A 33 -20.03 -35.50 19.39
C SER A 33 -18.82 -34.90 20.11
N SER A 34 -17.92 -34.20 19.39
CA SER A 34 -16.70 -33.62 19.97
C SER A 34 -16.94 -32.40 20.86
N ILE A 35 -18.01 -31.63 20.61
CA ILE A 35 -18.35 -30.42 21.39
C ILE A 35 -19.66 -30.59 22.18
N ASN A 36 -20.35 -31.72 21.97
CA ASN A 36 -21.64 -32.08 22.55
C ASN A 36 -22.73 -31.02 22.36
N GLU A 37 -22.62 -30.21 21.32
CA GLU A 37 -23.53 -29.11 21.02
C GLU A 37 -23.52 -28.77 19.52
N LYS A 38 -24.43 -27.89 19.10
CA LYS A 38 -24.42 -27.38 17.73
C LYS A 38 -23.35 -26.29 17.58
N PRO A 39 -22.53 -26.32 16.51
CA PRO A 39 -21.57 -25.25 16.25
C PRO A 39 -22.20 -23.85 16.24
N ILE A 40 -23.43 -23.72 15.73
CA ILE A 40 -24.14 -22.43 15.70
C ILE A 40 -24.46 -21.91 17.11
N ASP A 41 -24.92 -22.79 18.01
CA ASP A 41 -25.25 -22.42 19.39
C ASP A 41 -23.99 -21.97 20.13
N LYS A 42 -22.87 -22.66 19.90
CA LYS A 42 -21.57 -22.26 20.44
C LYS A 42 -21.17 -20.88 19.94
N PHE A 43 -21.24 -20.65 18.63
CA PHE A 43 -20.88 -19.38 18.02
C PHE A 43 -21.71 -18.22 18.60
N ILE A 44 -23.03 -18.39 18.72
CA ILE A 44 -23.92 -17.36 19.27
C ILE A 44 -23.56 -17.00 20.72
N ARG A 45 -23.19 -17.97 21.56
CA ARG A 45 -22.79 -17.68 22.96
C ARG A 45 -21.55 -16.80 23.05
N TYR A 46 -20.62 -16.94 22.10
CA TYR A 46 -19.38 -16.16 22.05
C TYR A 46 -19.46 -14.96 21.11
N ILE A 47 -20.64 -14.63 20.58
CA ILE A 47 -20.79 -13.52 19.64
C ILE A 47 -20.36 -12.18 20.23
N ASN A 48 -20.48 -12.01 21.55
CA ASN A 48 -20.05 -10.81 22.27
C ASN A 48 -18.53 -10.61 22.26
N LEU A 49 -17.73 -11.64 21.94
CA LEU A 49 -16.28 -11.53 21.77
C LEU A 49 -15.89 -11.04 20.37
N ILE A 50 -16.83 -11.01 19.43
CA ILE A 50 -16.57 -10.57 18.06
C ILE A 50 -16.44 -9.06 18.07
N LYS A 51 -15.26 -8.58 17.64
CA LYS A 51 -15.02 -7.16 17.42
C LYS A 51 -15.48 -6.79 16.02
N PHE A 52 -16.47 -5.93 15.93
CA PHE A 52 -16.89 -5.35 14.66
C PHE A 52 -15.90 -4.27 14.24
N ILE A 53 -15.54 -4.32 12.96
CA ILE A 53 -14.77 -3.25 12.33
C ILE A 53 -15.79 -2.18 11.93
N PRO A 54 -15.69 -0.95 12.47
CA PRO A 54 -16.74 0.06 12.32
C PRO A 54 -16.88 0.59 10.89
N MET A 55 -15.82 0.47 10.08
CA MET A 55 -15.76 1.13 8.79
C MET A 55 -15.25 0.20 7.70
N LYS A 56 -16.00 0.09 6.59
CA LYS A 56 -15.64 -0.75 5.44
C LYS A 56 -14.25 -0.44 4.90
N GLN A 57 -13.83 0.83 4.95
CA GLN A 57 -12.50 1.26 4.49
C GLN A 57 -11.36 0.58 5.25
N GLU A 58 -11.52 0.31 6.55
CA GLU A 58 -10.50 -0.40 7.33
C GLU A 58 -10.34 -1.84 6.84
N ILE A 59 -11.43 -2.49 6.44
CA ILE A 59 -11.40 -3.84 5.86
C ILE A 59 -10.61 -3.81 4.55
N ASP A 60 -10.88 -2.85 3.68
CA ASP A 60 -10.16 -2.70 2.41
C ASP A 60 -8.65 -2.55 2.65
N TYR A 61 -8.25 -1.81 3.68
CA TYR A 61 -6.83 -1.63 4.05
C TYR A 61 -6.14 -2.88 4.61
N ILE A 62 -6.88 -3.87 5.11
CA ILE A 62 -6.31 -5.12 5.65
C ILE A 62 -5.82 -6.02 4.52
N PHE A 63 -6.52 -6.01 3.38
CA PHE A 63 -6.22 -6.85 2.22
C PHE A 63 -5.13 -6.28 1.30
N LEU A 64 -4.67 -5.06 1.54
CA LEU A 64 -3.57 -4.46 0.79
C LEU A 64 -2.22 -5.16 1.07
N TYR A 65 -1.36 -5.18 0.06
CA TYR A 65 0.00 -5.71 0.16
C TYR A 65 0.86 -4.81 1.04
N ARG A 66 1.61 -5.41 1.97
CA ARG A 66 2.45 -4.70 2.94
C ARG A 66 3.91 -4.72 2.51
N VAL A 67 4.54 -3.55 2.48
CA VAL A 67 5.99 -3.43 2.22
C VAL A 67 6.61 -2.38 3.12
N THR A 68 7.88 -2.61 3.48
CA THR A 68 8.71 -1.62 4.16
C THR A 68 9.70 -1.02 3.18
N ARG A 69 9.75 0.31 3.14
CA ARG A 69 10.70 1.05 2.29
C ARG A 69 11.26 2.25 3.04
N ARG A 70 12.54 2.51 2.82
CA ARG A 70 13.20 3.73 3.26
C ARG A 70 12.89 4.85 2.28
N VAL A 71 12.47 5.99 2.79
CA VAL A 71 12.22 7.18 1.98
C VAL A 71 13.55 7.80 1.56
N LYS A 72 13.70 8.03 0.27
CA LYS A 72 14.89 8.68 -0.29
C LYS A 72 14.93 10.17 0.08
N GLU A 73 16.10 10.77 -0.09
CA GLU A 73 16.34 12.18 0.20
C GLU A 73 15.52 13.13 -0.70
N ASP A 74 15.17 12.67 -1.91
CA ASP A 74 14.27 13.34 -2.84
C ASP A 74 12.77 13.18 -2.50
N SER A 75 12.45 12.71 -1.29
CA SER A 75 11.07 12.47 -0.82
C SER A 75 10.29 11.48 -1.69
N SER A 76 10.99 10.52 -2.33
CA SER A 76 10.37 9.48 -3.16
C SER A 76 10.61 8.07 -2.62
N ILE A 77 9.71 7.15 -2.98
CA ILE A 77 9.88 5.71 -2.75
C ILE A 77 9.63 4.93 -4.04
N SER A 78 10.23 3.74 -4.16
CA SER A 78 9.97 2.83 -5.27
C SER A 78 9.28 1.56 -4.80
N ILE A 79 8.14 1.25 -5.42
CA ILE A 79 7.33 0.06 -5.16
C ILE A 79 7.03 -0.58 -6.51
N GLN A 80 7.46 -1.84 -6.71
CA GLN A 80 7.34 -2.58 -7.98
C GLN A 80 7.70 -1.73 -9.22
N ASN A 81 8.88 -1.08 -9.20
CA ASN A 81 9.40 -0.19 -10.26
C ASN A 81 8.59 1.10 -10.52
N ILE A 82 7.57 1.40 -9.72
CA ILE A 82 6.83 2.65 -9.78
C ILE A 82 7.33 3.58 -8.67
N LEU A 83 7.55 4.85 -9.02
CA LEU A 83 7.97 5.88 -8.09
C LEU A 83 6.72 6.51 -7.48
N PHE A 84 6.69 6.68 -6.15
CA PHE A 84 5.65 7.37 -5.42
C PHE A 84 6.23 8.59 -4.70
N GLU A 85 5.43 9.64 -4.63
CA GLU A 85 5.76 10.87 -3.89
C GLU A 85 5.34 10.72 -2.43
N VAL A 86 6.24 11.04 -1.52
CA VAL A 86 6.05 10.88 -0.08
C VAL A 86 6.24 12.25 0.59
N PRO A 87 5.46 12.58 1.64
CA PRO A 87 5.69 13.79 2.41
C PRO A 87 7.11 13.87 2.98
N GLN A 88 7.74 15.05 2.90
CA GLN A 88 9.13 15.27 3.29
C GLN A 88 9.43 14.92 4.77
N LYS A 89 8.41 14.93 5.64
CA LYS A 89 8.51 14.53 7.06
C LYS A 89 9.01 13.09 7.26
N TYR A 90 8.92 12.24 6.25
CA TYR A 90 9.38 10.85 6.31
C TYR A 90 10.77 10.62 5.68
N VAL A 91 11.42 11.66 5.14
CA VAL A 91 12.74 11.52 4.49
C VAL A 91 13.76 10.91 5.45
N GLY A 92 14.48 9.90 4.96
CA GLY A 92 15.49 9.18 5.73
C GLY A 92 14.93 8.08 6.64
N ASN A 93 13.64 8.09 6.93
CA ASN A 93 12.96 7.09 7.77
C ASN A 93 12.50 5.87 6.96
N THR A 94 12.30 4.76 7.67
CA THR A 94 11.69 3.54 7.10
C THR A 94 10.21 3.54 7.45
N ILE A 95 9.35 3.44 6.44
CA ILE A 95 7.89 3.51 6.60
C ILE A 95 7.22 2.22 6.14
N ASN A 96 6.11 1.88 6.80
CA ASN A 96 5.22 0.79 6.41
C ASN A 96 4.24 1.30 5.36
N ILE A 97 4.27 0.72 4.16
CA ILE A 97 3.37 1.09 3.07
C ILE A 97 2.45 -0.08 2.75
N ARG A 98 1.19 0.26 2.47
CA ARG A 98 0.20 -0.67 1.94
C ARG A 98 -0.31 -0.21 0.58
N TYR A 99 -0.40 -1.13 -0.37
CA TYR A 99 -0.87 -0.83 -1.73
C TYR A 99 -1.66 -1.98 -2.34
N ASP A 100 -2.42 -1.68 -3.38
CA ASP A 100 -3.12 -2.67 -4.19
C ASP A 100 -2.23 -3.06 -5.38
N SER A 101 -1.96 -4.37 -5.55
CA SER A 101 -1.17 -4.87 -6.68
C SER A 101 -1.88 -4.74 -8.02
N ILE A 102 -3.21 -4.63 -8.02
CA ILE A 102 -4.03 -4.50 -9.23
C ILE A 102 -4.11 -3.02 -9.63
N CYS A 103 -4.27 -2.12 -8.65
CA CYS A 103 -4.41 -0.69 -8.86
C CYS A 103 -3.24 0.10 -8.23
N MET A 104 -2.15 0.25 -8.98
CA MET A 104 -0.92 0.87 -8.49
C MET A 104 -0.91 2.40 -8.45
N GLY A 105 -2.08 3.05 -8.60
CA GLY A 105 -2.18 4.51 -8.64
C GLY A 105 -2.10 5.18 -7.28
N LYS A 106 -2.37 4.43 -6.20
CA LYS A 106 -2.42 4.94 -4.82
C LYS A 106 -1.77 3.95 -3.87
N ALA A 107 -1.13 4.47 -2.84
CA ALA A 107 -0.63 3.68 -1.73
C ALA A 107 -0.84 4.46 -0.42
N TYR A 108 -0.73 3.75 0.70
CA TYR A 108 -1.09 4.25 2.02
C TYR A 108 0.05 4.02 2.99
N ILE A 109 0.39 5.03 3.78
CA ILE A 109 1.43 4.97 4.81
C ILE A 109 0.76 4.64 6.14
N PHE A 110 1.28 3.61 6.82
CA PHE A 110 0.81 3.18 8.12
C PHE A 110 1.88 3.40 9.18
N SER A 111 1.44 3.75 10.39
CA SER A 111 2.28 3.71 11.60
C SER A 111 2.54 2.26 12.03
N ASP A 112 3.49 2.05 12.94
CA ASP A 112 3.71 0.75 13.58
C ASP A 112 2.46 0.27 14.34
N ASP A 113 1.64 1.20 14.84
CA ASP A 113 0.33 0.92 15.46
C ASP A 113 -0.80 0.63 14.45
N ASN A 114 -0.48 0.41 13.17
CA ASN A 114 -1.43 0.18 12.08
C ASN A 114 -2.46 1.30 11.86
N LEU A 115 -2.16 2.51 12.31
CA LEU A 115 -2.95 3.70 12.01
C LEU A 115 -2.58 4.26 10.63
N LEU A 116 -3.57 4.63 9.84
CA LEU A 116 -3.36 5.32 8.56
C LEU A 116 -2.83 6.73 8.83
N LEU A 117 -1.63 7.02 8.33
CA LEU A 117 -0.99 8.33 8.49
C LEU A 117 -1.24 9.23 7.29
N ASP A 118 -0.94 8.74 6.09
CA ASP A 118 -1.02 9.51 4.85
C ASP A 118 -1.36 8.62 3.65
N THR A 119 -1.92 9.23 2.61
CA THR A 119 -2.12 8.61 1.29
C THR A 119 -1.13 9.21 0.30
N ILE A 120 -0.44 8.36 -0.44
CA ILE A 120 0.56 8.73 -1.42
C ILE A 120 0.14 8.29 -2.82
N TYR A 121 0.64 9.00 -3.83
CA TYR A 121 0.29 8.82 -5.24
C TYR A 121 1.55 8.58 -6.06
N SER A 122 1.38 7.94 -7.22
CA SER A 122 2.48 7.75 -8.16
C SER A 122 2.99 9.10 -8.69
N VAL A 123 4.31 9.21 -8.88
CA VAL A 123 4.94 10.45 -9.33
C VAL A 123 4.50 10.79 -10.75
N LYS A 124 3.94 11.98 -10.91
CA LYS A 124 3.59 12.55 -12.22
C LYS A 124 4.85 13.10 -12.89
N LYS A 125 5.50 12.26 -13.71
CA LYS A 125 6.76 12.58 -14.41
C LYS A 125 6.70 13.88 -15.23
N ILE A 126 5.54 14.26 -15.72
CA ILE A 126 5.33 15.43 -16.59
C ILE A 126 5.18 16.76 -15.85
N ASP A 127 4.85 16.77 -14.56
CA ASP A 127 4.53 18.01 -13.85
C ASP A 127 5.80 18.83 -13.56
N ASN A 128 6.91 18.17 -13.24
CA ASN A 128 8.23 18.81 -13.07
C ASN A 128 8.72 19.52 -14.34
N SER A 129 8.25 19.12 -15.52
CA SER A 129 8.64 19.76 -16.79
C SER A 129 7.94 21.10 -17.03
N LYS A 130 6.81 21.36 -16.36
CA LYS A 130 6.00 22.58 -16.59
C LYS A 130 6.35 23.71 -15.63
N ILE A 131 7.03 23.40 -14.53
CA ILE A 131 7.47 24.39 -13.55
C ILE A 131 8.67 25.14 -14.13
N ARG A 132 8.46 26.39 -14.54
CA ARG A 132 9.55 27.30 -14.90
C ARG A 132 10.27 27.71 -13.62
N ARG A 133 11.58 27.45 -13.54
CA ARG A 133 12.41 27.92 -12.41
C ARG A 133 12.71 29.40 -12.60
N GLU A 134 11.79 30.26 -12.22
CA GLU A 134 11.90 31.73 -12.39
C GLU A 134 13.10 32.32 -11.61
N HIS A 135 13.60 31.61 -10.58
CA HIS A 135 14.64 32.09 -9.65
C HIS A 135 16.05 31.53 -9.87
N ASN A 136 16.36 30.92 -11.02
CA ASN A 136 17.72 30.45 -11.33
C ASN A 136 18.55 31.44 -12.15
N PHE A 137 18.21 32.73 -12.11
CA PHE A 137 19.07 33.79 -12.65
C PHE A 137 20.16 34.13 -11.63
N LYS A 138 21.12 33.22 -11.42
CA LYS A 138 22.42 33.65 -10.90
C LYS A 138 23.08 34.44 -12.03
N ASN A 139 23.26 35.75 -11.84
CA ASN A 139 24.15 36.53 -12.71
C ASN A 139 25.52 35.84 -12.67
N VAL A 140 25.92 35.26 -13.79
CA VAL A 140 27.25 34.68 -13.95
C VAL A 140 28.21 35.87 -14.02
N ASP A 141 29.03 36.05 -13.00
CA ASP A 141 30.02 37.11 -12.97
C ASP A 141 31.26 36.69 -13.77
N PHE A 142 31.45 37.33 -14.93
CA PHE A 142 32.60 37.10 -15.82
C PHE A 142 33.80 38.00 -15.48
N SER A 143 33.76 38.76 -14.37
CA SER A 143 34.86 39.65 -13.94
C SER A 143 36.21 38.94 -13.74
N SER A 144 36.18 37.63 -13.48
CA SER A 144 37.38 36.78 -13.34
C SER A 144 38.08 36.44 -14.67
N PHE A 145 37.49 36.81 -15.81
CA PHE A 145 38.09 36.68 -17.13
C PHE A 145 38.49 38.06 -17.66
N ASN A 146 39.36 38.77 -16.94
CA ASN A 146 39.98 39.97 -17.49
C ASN A 146 41.32 39.59 -18.16
N PRO A 147 41.42 39.59 -19.50
CA PRO A 147 42.64 39.17 -20.20
C PRO A 147 43.85 40.10 -19.96
N ASN A 148 43.64 41.28 -19.36
CA ASN A 148 44.68 42.27 -19.11
C ASN A 148 45.52 42.02 -17.85
N ASP A 149 45.17 41.05 -17.00
CA ASP A 149 45.90 40.81 -15.75
C ASP A 149 47.30 40.20 -15.99
N LYS A 150 47.57 39.64 -17.17
CA LYS A 150 48.89 39.08 -17.52
C LYS A 150 49.86 40.06 -18.21
N GLU A 151 49.43 41.27 -18.57
CA GLU A 151 50.32 42.26 -19.17
C GLU A 151 51.08 43.09 -18.12
N ASN A 152 50.55 43.22 -16.90
CA ASN A 152 51.21 43.98 -15.82
C ASN A 152 52.33 43.23 -15.10
N GLU A 153 52.44 41.91 -15.22
CA GLU A 153 53.54 41.13 -14.61
C GLU A 153 54.81 41.08 -15.48
N ARG A 154 54.75 41.49 -16.77
CA ARG A 154 55.93 41.48 -17.66
C ARG A 154 56.71 42.79 -17.70
N SER A 155 56.25 43.82 -16.99
CA SER A 155 56.87 45.16 -16.97
C SER A 155 57.80 45.40 -15.78
N MET A 156 58.01 44.39 -14.93
CA MET A 156 58.99 44.39 -13.84
C MET A 156 60.01 43.27 -14.07
N ASN A 157 60.93 43.47 -15.02
CA ASN A 157 62.27 42.89 -15.05
C ASN A 157 63.15 43.70 -16.01
#